data_AF-A0A803PCR2-F1
#
_entry.id   AF-A0A803PCR2-F1
#
_cell.length_a   1.000
_cell.length_b   1.000
_cell.length_c   1.000
_cell.angle_alpha   90.00
_cell.angle_beta   90.00
_cell.angle_gamma   90.00
#
_symmetry.space_group_name_H-M   'P 1'
#
loop_
_entity.id
_entity.type
_entity.pdbx_description
1 polymer ?
#
loop_
_entity_poly.entity_id
_entity_poly.type
_entity_poly.pdbx_seq_one_letter_code
_entity_poly.pdbx_strand_id
1 'polypeptide(L)'
;MFSTYNKYTIPATGGAPNLYGLFQCRGDLGNDACSRCVARAVSQLGTLCTDSCGGALQLEGCFVKYDNTSFLGVEDKTVVVKKCGPSVGYDSDALSRRDSVLDYMNSNSGAGAGGLYRVGGSGNIQGVAQCVGDLSQSECQDCISDAIQRLKTECGPASWGDVYLAKCYARFSEGGAHSHGGNGKIKLVWFGFTIPVVVRLFLILT
;
A
#
# COMPACT_ATOMS: atom_id res chain seq x y z
N MET A 1 -24.55 -3.06 -4.21
CA MET A 1 -23.72 -2.20 -3.34
C MET A 1 -22.27 -2.63 -3.58
N PHE A 2 -21.49 -1.84 -4.31
CA PHE A 2 -20.09 -2.17 -4.58
C PHE A 2 -19.24 -1.80 -3.36
N SER A 3 -18.35 -2.71 -2.96
CA SER A 3 -17.43 -2.48 -1.85
C SER A 3 -16.05 -2.14 -2.41
N THR A 4 -15.38 -1.13 -1.84
CA THR A 4 -14.00 -0.77 -2.16
C THR A 4 -12.98 -1.71 -1.52
N TYR A 5 -13.44 -2.64 -0.68
CA TYR A 5 -12.64 -3.68 -0.04
C TYR A 5 -13.43 -4.98 0.05
N ASN A 6 -12.80 -6.11 -0.22
CA ASN A 6 -13.38 -7.40 0.13
C ASN A 6 -12.28 -8.43 0.42
N LYS A 7 -12.63 -9.44 1.23
CA LYS A 7 -11.79 -10.59 1.51
C LYS A 7 -12.52 -11.89 1.19
N TYR A 8 -11.76 -12.88 0.77
CA TYR A 8 -12.25 -14.18 0.34
C TYR A 8 -11.43 -15.27 0.99
N THR A 9 -12.11 -16.33 1.40
CA THR A 9 -11.51 -17.60 1.77
C THR A 9 -12.14 -18.64 0.88
N ILE A 10 -11.33 -19.26 0.03
CA ILE A 10 -11.74 -20.35 -0.84
C ILE A 10 -11.23 -21.64 -0.19
N PRO A 11 -12.11 -22.43 0.43
CA PRO A 11 -11.73 -23.70 0.99
C PRO A 11 -11.31 -24.64 -0.15
N ALA A 12 -10.20 -25.32 0.03
CA ALA A 12 -9.73 -26.27 -0.97
C ALA A 12 -10.38 -27.65 -0.78
N THR A 13 -10.73 -28.30 -1.87
CA THR A 13 -11.30 -29.65 -1.90
C THR A 13 -10.21 -30.69 -2.15
N GLY A 14 -10.31 -31.86 -1.52
CA GLY A 14 -9.42 -33.00 -1.84
C GLY A 14 -7.99 -32.90 -1.28
N GLY A 15 -7.78 -32.22 -0.15
CA GLY A 15 -6.49 -32.17 0.56
C GLY A 15 -5.53 -31.07 0.09
N ALA A 16 -5.92 -30.24 -0.88
CA ALA A 16 -5.20 -29.02 -1.23
C ALA A 16 -5.31 -27.95 -0.11
N PRO A 17 -4.36 -27.00 0.00
CA PRO A 17 -4.42 -25.92 0.99
C PRO A 17 -5.46 -24.87 0.63
N ASN A 18 -6.13 -24.30 1.64
CA ASN A 18 -7.07 -23.19 1.46
C ASN A 18 -6.40 -21.98 0.79
N LEU A 19 -7.16 -21.23 0.00
CA LEU A 19 -6.70 -19.99 -0.61
C LEU A 19 -7.37 -18.80 0.07
N TYR A 20 -6.56 -17.84 0.49
CA TYR A 20 -7.00 -16.59 1.09
C TYR A 20 -6.69 -15.46 0.13
N GLY A 21 -7.61 -14.51 0.01
CA GLY A 21 -7.43 -13.37 -0.90
C GLY A 21 -8.13 -12.13 -0.41
N LEU A 22 -7.64 -10.97 -0.83
CA LEU A 22 -8.35 -9.70 -0.68
C LEU A 22 -8.06 -8.77 -1.84
N PHE A 23 -8.95 -7.78 -2.00
CA PHE A 23 -8.63 -6.58 -2.74
C PHE A 23 -8.99 -5.34 -1.92
N GLN A 24 -8.27 -4.27 -2.18
CA GLN A 24 -8.51 -2.95 -1.60
C GLN A 24 -8.31 -1.90 -2.68
N CYS A 25 -9.38 -1.22 -3.07
CA CYS A 25 -9.30 -0.03 -3.89
C CYS A 25 -8.90 1.18 -3.05
N ARG A 26 -8.33 2.19 -3.71
CA ARG A 26 -8.06 3.48 -3.06
C ARG A 26 -9.39 4.16 -2.71
N GLY A 27 -9.45 4.78 -1.53
CA GLY A 27 -10.72 5.15 -0.90
C GLY A 27 -11.52 6.24 -1.61
N ASP A 28 -10.91 6.96 -2.53
CA ASP A 28 -11.50 8.02 -3.37
C ASP A 28 -12.02 7.52 -4.74
N LEU A 29 -11.82 6.25 -5.09
CA LEU A 29 -12.25 5.72 -6.38
C LEU A 29 -13.73 5.35 -6.38
N GLY A 30 -14.43 5.78 -7.45
CA GLY A 30 -15.75 5.25 -7.78
C GLY A 30 -15.72 3.78 -8.20
N ASN A 31 -16.87 3.11 -8.10
CA ASN A 31 -17.03 1.67 -8.30
C ASN A 31 -16.47 1.17 -9.64
N ASP A 32 -16.72 1.88 -10.73
CA ASP A 32 -16.26 1.47 -12.06
C ASP A 32 -14.74 1.55 -12.19
N ALA A 33 -14.12 2.57 -11.60
CA ALA A 33 -12.67 2.72 -11.59
C ALA A 33 -12.01 1.63 -10.71
N CYS A 34 -12.62 1.34 -9.56
CA CYS A 34 -12.19 0.26 -8.67
C CYS A 34 -12.26 -1.11 -9.38
N SER A 35 -13.39 -1.45 -9.99
CA SER A 35 -13.57 -2.71 -10.71
C SER A 35 -12.56 -2.88 -11.84
N ARG A 36 -12.35 -1.85 -12.67
CA ARG A 36 -11.33 -1.86 -13.73
C ARG A 36 -9.92 -2.04 -13.18
N CYS A 37 -9.60 -1.38 -12.07
CA CYS A 37 -8.28 -1.54 -11.44
C CYS A 37 -8.07 -2.98 -10.96
N VAL A 38 -9.04 -3.54 -10.23
CA VAL A 38 -8.95 -4.91 -9.69
C VAL A 38 -8.86 -5.93 -10.82
N ALA A 39 -9.68 -5.80 -11.87
CA ALA A 39 -9.61 -6.68 -13.05
C ALA A 39 -8.22 -6.63 -13.72
N ARG A 40 -7.65 -5.43 -13.86
CA ARG A 40 -6.30 -5.23 -14.39
C ARG A 40 -5.20 -5.80 -13.48
N ALA A 41 -5.40 -5.74 -12.16
CA ALA A 41 -4.47 -6.30 -11.20
C ALA A 41 -4.48 -7.83 -11.24
N VAL A 42 -5.67 -8.45 -11.20
CA VAL A 42 -5.84 -9.90 -11.28
C VAL A 42 -5.26 -10.47 -12.59
N SER A 43 -5.54 -9.82 -13.73
CA SER A 43 -4.98 -10.23 -15.02
C SER A 43 -3.45 -10.21 -15.02
N GLN A 44 -2.83 -9.18 -14.43
CA GLN A 44 -1.38 -9.10 -14.33
C GLN A 44 -0.79 -10.12 -13.35
N LEU A 45 -1.44 -10.34 -12.21
CA LEU A 45 -1.01 -11.37 -11.25
C LEU A 45 -0.96 -12.75 -11.91
N GLY A 46 -1.96 -13.11 -12.73
CA GLY A 46 -1.96 -14.38 -13.47
C GLY A 46 -0.77 -14.54 -14.43
N THR A 47 -0.21 -13.44 -14.94
CA THR A 47 0.98 -13.47 -15.81
C THR A 47 2.31 -13.34 -15.06
N LEU A 48 2.31 -12.74 -13.87
CA LEU A 48 3.52 -12.41 -13.10
C LEU A 48 3.83 -13.46 -12.03
N CYS A 49 2.80 -14.11 -11.51
CA CYS A 49 2.87 -15.08 -10.43
C CYS A 49 2.44 -16.47 -10.93
N THR A 50 2.91 -16.88 -12.11
CA THR A 50 2.64 -18.21 -12.67
C THR A 50 3.11 -19.29 -11.70
N ASP A 51 2.24 -20.25 -11.40
CA ASP A 51 2.48 -21.37 -10.48
C ASP A 51 2.88 -20.97 -9.04
N SER A 52 2.69 -19.72 -8.63
CA SER A 52 2.94 -19.31 -7.24
C SER A 52 1.72 -19.52 -6.35
N CYS A 53 1.97 -20.08 -5.16
CA CYS A 53 0.98 -20.22 -4.09
C CYS A 53 0.50 -18.89 -3.51
N GLY A 54 1.19 -17.77 -3.79
CA GLY A 54 0.80 -16.45 -3.34
C GLY A 54 1.36 -15.33 -4.22
N GLY A 55 0.68 -14.19 -4.21
CA GLY A 55 1.09 -13.03 -4.99
C GLY A 55 0.40 -11.76 -4.51
N ALA A 56 1.07 -10.63 -4.65
CA ALA A 56 0.50 -9.32 -4.33
C ALA A 56 0.82 -8.30 -5.41
N LEU A 57 -0.15 -7.46 -5.76
CA LEU A 57 0.04 -6.41 -6.74
C LEU A 57 -0.58 -5.12 -6.25
N GLN A 58 0.27 -4.10 -6.15
CA GLN A 58 -0.12 -2.74 -5.81
C GLN A 58 -0.07 -1.88 -7.08
N LEU A 59 -1.26 -1.48 -7.54
CA LEU A 59 -1.47 -0.45 -8.53
C LEU A 59 -1.83 0.87 -7.83
N GLU A 60 -1.78 1.98 -8.57
CA GLU A 60 -2.10 3.30 -8.04
C GLU A 60 -3.54 3.42 -7.49
N GLY A 61 -4.46 2.61 -8.03
CA GLY A 61 -5.87 2.63 -7.65
C GLY A 61 -6.32 1.42 -6.81
N CYS A 62 -5.50 0.38 -6.67
CA CYS A 62 -5.92 -0.84 -5.98
C CYS A 62 -4.76 -1.76 -5.61
N PHE A 63 -4.97 -2.52 -4.54
CA PHE A 63 -4.15 -3.60 -4.05
C PHE A 63 -4.90 -4.92 -4.19
N VAL A 64 -4.23 -5.97 -4.65
CA VAL A 64 -4.76 -7.34 -4.68
C VAL A 64 -3.71 -8.26 -4.09
N LYS A 65 -4.10 -9.14 -3.17
CA LYS A 65 -3.21 -10.16 -2.60
C LYS A 65 -3.94 -11.48 -2.46
N TYR A 66 -3.24 -12.57 -2.77
CA TYR A 66 -3.66 -13.94 -2.47
C TYR A 66 -2.50 -14.74 -1.88
N ASP A 67 -2.82 -15.76 -1.09
CA ASP A 67 -1.85 -16.65 -0.45
C ASP A 67 -2.56 -17.94 -0.01
N ASN A 68 -1.83 -19.05 0.07
CA ASN A 68 -2.34 -20.31 0.63
C ASN A 68 -2.20 -20.39 2.16
N THR A 69 -1.54 -19.39 2.76
CA THR A 69 -1.45 -19.21 4.21
C THR A 69 -2.34 -18.05 4.65
N SER A 70 -3.06 -18.19 5.76
CA SER A 70 -3.91 -17.10 6.26
C SER A 70 -3.07 -15.87 6.61
N PHE A 71 -3.43 -14.72 6.03
CA PHE A 71 -2.85 -13.41 6.32
C PHE A 71 -3.91 -12.36 6.66
N LEU A 72 -5.17 -12.77 6.75
CA LEU A 72 -6.31 -11.89 6.96
C LEU A 72 -6.41 -11.51 8.44
N GLY A 73 -6.46 -10.21 8.74
CA GLY A 73 -6.52 -9.69 10.11
C GLY A 73 -5.21 -9.82 10.88
N VAL A 74 -4.08 -9.91 10.18
CA VAL A 74 -2.75 -9.98 10.78
C VAL A 74 -1.97 -8.73 10.40
N GLU A 75 -1.51 -7.97 11.38
CA GLU A 75 -0.61 -6.83 11.15
C GLU A 75 0.71 -7.30 10.51
N ASP A 76 1.16 -6.58 9.48
CA ASP A 76 2.45 -6.82 8.83
C ASP A 76 3.03 -5.48 8.34
N LYS A 77 4.09 -5.03 9.02
CA LYS A 77 4.82 -3.78 8.76
C LYS A 77 6.11 -4.02 7.96
N THR A 78 6.27 -5.17 7.33
CA THR A 78 7.43 -5.43 6.47
C THR A 78 7.49 -4.40 5.34
N VAL A 79 8.66 -3.80 5.12
CA VAL A 79 8.86 -2.83 4.05
C VAL A 79 8.83 -3.57 2.73
N VAL A 80 7.88 -3.16 1.91
CA VAL A 80 7.66 -3.73 0.58
C VAL A 80 8.35 -2.87 -0.47
N VAL A 81 8.11 -1.55 -0.45
CA VAL A 81 8.79 -0.60 -1.33
C VAL A 81 9.02 0.68 -0.56
N LYS A 82 10.21 1.26 -0.73
CA LYS A 82 10.50 2.64 -0.38
C LYS A 82 11.10 3.33 -1.59
N LYS A 83 10.51 4.45 -2.00
CA LYS A 83 11.05 5.31 -3.05
C LYS A 83 10.97 6.75 -2.58
N CYS A 84 12.03 7.50 -2.82
CA CYS A 84 12.10 8.92 -2.52
C CYS A 84 12.47 9.65 -3.81
N GLY A 85 11.86 10.80 -4.03
CA GLY A 85 12.15 11.68 -5.15
C GLY A 85 13.49 12.40 -5.02
N PRO A 86 13.81 13.27 -5.99
CA PRO A 86 14.99 14.11 -5.90
C PRO A 86 14.87 15.08 -4.71
N SER A 87 15.99 15.32 -4.06
CA SER A 87 16.13 16.34 -3.01
C SER A 87 16.00 17.74 -3.63
N VAL A 88 15.09 18.56 -3.12
CA VAL A 88 14.79 19.91 -3.66
C VAL A 88 15.54 21.04 -2.94
N GLY A 89 16.66 20.71 -2.30
CA GLY A 89 17.36 21.64 -1.42
C GLY A 89 16.73 21.69 -0.02
N TYR A 90 17.44 22.31 0.93
CA TYR A 90 16.95 22.43 2.31
C TYR A 90 16.09 23.69 2.43
N ASP A 91 14.78 23.52 2.33
CA ASP A 91 13.78 24.53 2.66
C ASP A 91 13.06 24.08 3.95
N SER A 92 13.32 24.80 5.04
CA SER A 92 12.74 24.50 6.35
C SER A 92 11.22 24.62 6.37
N ASP A 93 10.65 25.50 5.54
CA ASP A 93 9.22 25.72 5.47
C ASP A 93 8.56 24.58 4.69
N ALA A 94 9.17 24.14 3.58
CA ALA A 94 8.71 22.99 2.82
C ALA A 94 8.77 21.70 3.66
N LEU A 95 9.86 21.47 4.39
CA LEU A 95 9.99 20.34 5.31
C LEU A 95 8.95 20.40 6.44
N SER A 96 8.71 21.59 7.00
CA SER A 96 7.71 21.78 8.06
C SER A 96 6.27 21.56 7.54
N ARG A 97 5.97 21.97 6.31
CA ARG A 97 4.68 21.68 5.64
C ARG A 97 4.51 20.19 5.39
N ARG A 98 5.56 19.50 4.92
CA ARG A 98 5.55 18.04 4.76
C ARG A 98 5.26 17.35 6.07
N ASP A 99 5.99 17.69 7.12
CA ASP A 99 5.85 17.06 8.42
C ASP A 99 4.46 17.29 9.00
N SER A 100 3.91 18.50 8.82
CA SER A 100 2.52 18.81 9.19
C SER A 100 1.49 17.96 8.45
N VAL A 101 1.68 17.73 7.14
CA VAL A 101 0.80 16.87 6.33
C VAL A 101 0.89 15.41 6.79
N LEU A 102 2.11 14.92 7.04
CA LEU A 102 2.34 13.57 7.53
C LEU A 102 1.74 13.40 8.94
N ASP A 103 1.93 14.35 9.86
CA ASP A 103 1.36 14.27 11.21
C ASP A 103 -0.17 14.36 11.19
N TYR A 104 -0.75 15.15 10.28
CA TYR A 104 -2.19 15.17 10.08
C TYR A 104 -2.73 13.79 9.69
N MET A 105 -2.08 13.11 8.75
CA MET A 105 -2.45 11.74 8.36
C MET A 105 -2.18 10.71 9.45
N ASN A 106 -1.19 10.96 10.31
CA ASN A 106 -0.95 10.11 11.48
C ASN A 106 -1.99 10.36 12.58
N SER A 107 -2.63 11.53 12.62
CA SER A 107 -3.60 11.86 13.65
C SER A 107 -4.92 11.11 13.46
N ASN A 108 -5.54 10.70 14.58
CA ASN A 108 -6.85 10.08 14.59
C ASN A 108 -7.99 11.13 14.68
N SER A 109 -7.72 12.39 14.33
CA SER A 109 -8.57 13.55 14.60
C SER A 109 -8.57 14.51 13.40
N GLY A 110 -9.60 14.43 12.54
CA GLY A 110 -9.74 15.15 11.27
C GLY A 110 -10.94 14.64 10.47
N ALA A 111 -11.28 15.29 9.35
CA ALA A 111 -12.31 14.77 8.45
C ALA A 111 -11.74 13.53 7.72
N GLY A 112 -12.06 12.33 8.19
CA GLY A 112 -11.35 11.08 7.87
C GLY A 112 -10.64 10.43 9.07
N ALA A 113 -10.79 11.00 10.27
CA ALA A 113 -10.38 10.41 11.55
C ALA A 113 -10.93 8.99 11.71
N GLY A 114 -10.06 8.06 12.08
CA GLY A 114 -10.39 6.65 12.21
C GLY A 114 -10.55 5.92 10.87
N GLY A 115 -10.41 6.60 9.73
CA GLY A 115 -10.51 5.96 8.43
C GLY A 115 -9.30 5.08 8.12
N LEU A 116 -9.56 4.00 7.38
CA LEU A 116 -8.53 3.21 6.71
C LEU A 116 -7.87 3.98 5.54
N TYR A 117 -8.47 5.08 5.08
CA TYR A 117 -7.96 5.93 4.01
C TYR A 117 -7.94 7.39 4.48
N ARG A 118 -6.78 8.04 4.37
CA ARG A 118 -6.50 9.37 4.91
C ARG A 118 -5.80 10.23 3.86
N VAL A 119 -6.22 11.48 3.77
CA VAL A 119 -5.64 12.47 2.86
C VAL A 119 -5.36 13.75 3.62
N GLY A 120 -4.25 14.41 3.31
CA GLY A 120 -3.86 15.67 3.94
C GLY A 120 -3.16 16.58 2.94
N GLY A 121 -3.15 17.88 3.23
CA GLY A 121 -2.46 18.85 2.38
C GLY A 121 -2.12 20.14 3.10
N SER A 122 -1.00 20.76 2.71
CA SER A 122 -0.53 22.04 3.22
C SER A 122 0.26 22.77 2.13
N GLY A 123 -0.25 23.91 1.67
CA GLY A 123 0.32 24.64 0.54
C GLY A 123 0.32 23.78 -0.74
N ASN A 124 1.51 23.56 -1.31
CA ASN A 124 1.72 22.69 -2.45
C ASN A 124 1.91 21.21 -2.05
N ILE A 125 2.07 20.85 -0.78
CA ILE A 125 2.33 19.46 -0.39
C ILE A 125 1.01 18.72 -0.16
N GLN A 126 0.91 17.53 -0.72
CA GLN A 126 -0.20 16.60 -0.54
C GLN A 126 0.29 15.27 0.01
N GLY A 127 -0.54 14.61 0.79
CA GLY A 127 -0.26 13.30 1.38
C GLY A 127 -1.46 12.37 1.26
N VAL A 128 -1.16 11.08 1.10
CA VAL A 128 -2.15 9.99 1.15
C VAL A 128 -1.61 8.85 2.00
N ALA A 129 -2.45 8.31 2.86
CA ALA A 129 -2.15 7.15 3.68
C ALA A 129 -3.33 6.17 3.63
N GLN A 130 -3.05 4.87 3.52
CA GLN A 130 -4.10 3.86 3.49
C GLN A 130 -3.67 2.55 4.13
N CYS A 131 -4.55 1.98 4.95
CA CYS A 131 -4.48 0.64 5.49
C CYS A 131 -5.29 -0.33 4.63
N VAL A 132 -4.89 -1.59 4.61
CA VAL A 132 -5.74 -2.66 4.07
C VAL A 132 -6.90 -2.88 5.05
N GLY A 133 -8.12 -3.03 4.52
CA GLY A 133 -9.34 -3.09 5.33
C GLY A 133 -9.53 -4.34 6.18
N ASP A 134 -8.57 -5.26 6.22
CA ASP A 134 -8.59 -6.37 7.16
C ASP A 134 -7.98 -6.02 8.53
N LEU A 135 -7.30 -4.89 8.67
CA LEU A 135 -6.73 -4.43 9.94
C LEU A 135 -7.78 -3.79 10.84
N SER A 136 -7.59 -3.92 12.16
CA SER A 136 -8.30 -3.12 13.16
C SER A 136 -7.86 -1.65 13.14
N GLN A 137 -8.62 -0.80 13.83
CA GLN A 137 -8.33 0.62 13.96
C GLN A 137 -6.93 0.91 14.53
N SER A 138 -6.54 0.14 15.56
CA SER A 138 -5.24 0.27 16.24
C SER A 138 -4.10 -0.23 15.36
N GLU A 139 -4.24 -1.40 14.73
CA GLU A 139 -3.21 -1.94 13.83
C GLU A 139 -3.02 -1.03 12.61
N CYS A 140 -4.10 -0.44 12.09
CA CYS A 140 -4.01 0.54 11.02
C CYS A 140 -3.23 1.78 11.47
N GLN A 141 -3.53 2.30 12.66
CA GLN A 141 -2.82 3.44 13.22
C GLN A 141 -1.33 3.15 13.42
N ASP A 142 -0.99 1.99 13.96
CA ASP A 142 0.40 1.58 14.18
C ASP A 142 1.17 1.39 12.87
N CYS A 143 0.54 0.79 11.86
CA CYS A 143 1.13 0.61 10.52
C CYS A 143 1.39 1.96 9.83
N ILE A 144 0.41 2.87 9.85
CA ILE A 144 0.55 4.21 9.25
C ILE A 144 1.62 5.02 9.97
N SER A 145 1.69 4.93 11.30
CA SER A 145 2.74 5.60 12.08
C SER A 145 4.14 5.13 11.68
N ASP A 146 4.35 3.82 11.48
CA ASP A 146 5.64 3.28 11.01
C ASP A 146 5.98 3.77 9.60
N ALA A 147 5.02 3.70 8.67
CA ALA A 147 5.22 4.16 7.29
C ALA A 147 5.57 5.66 7.22
N ILE A 148 4.88 6.49 8.02
CA ILE A 148 5.14 7.94 8.12
C ILE A 148 6.49 8.22 8.74
N GLN A 149 6.86 7.51 9.80
CA GLN A 149 8.17 7.66 10.43
C GLN A 149 9.29 7.39 9.42
N ARG A 150 9.18 6.32 8.62
CA ARG A 150 10.14 6.00 7.55
C ARG A 150 10.19 7.09 6.48
N LEU A 151 9.06 7.66 6.07
CA LEU A 151 9.06 8.80 5.13
C LEU A 151 9.85 9.98 5.69
N LYS A 152 9.66 10.32 6.97
CA LYS A 152 10.33 11.45 7.63
C LYS A 152 11.84 11.22 7.76
N THR A 153 12.25 10.03 8.19
CA THR A 153 13.65 9.74 8.51
C THR A 153 14.47 9.29 7.29
N GLU A 154 13.84 8.63 6.32
CA GLU A 154 14.58 7.97 5.23
C GLU A 154 14.50 8.71 3.88
N CYS A 155 13.56 9.65 3.69
CA CYS A 155 13.45 10.40 2.44
C CYS A 155 14.06 11.81 2.45
N GLY A 156 14.68 12.25 3.55
CA GLY A 156 15.39 13.54 3.61
C GLY A 156 14.52 14.71 3.10
N PRO A 157 15.06 15.72 2.40
CA PRO A 157 14.29 16.80 1.77
C PRO A 157 13.82 16.44 0.34
N ALA A 158 13.32 15.22 0.13
CA ALA A 158 12.78 14.82 -1.17
C ALA A 158 11.46 15.53 -1.50
N SER A 159 11.27 15.85 -2.78
CA SER A 159 10.02 16.41 -3.33
C SER A 159 8.82 15.46 -3.26
N TRP A 160 9.07 14.15 -3.20
CA TRP A 160 8.03 13.14 -3.00
C TRP A 160 8.62 11.92 -2.30
N GLY A 161 7.75 11.10 -1.71
CA GLY A 161 8.15 9.85 -1.09
C GLY A 161 6.99 8.87 -1.04
N ASP A 162 7.31 7.61 -1.28
CA ASP A 162 6.40 6.47 -1.26
C ASP A 162 6.97 5.40 -0.33
N VAL A 163 6.24 5.06 0.72
CA VAL A 163 6.52 3.91 1.59
C VAL A 163 5.31 2.98 1.55
N TYR A 164 5.52 1.80 0.99
CA TYR A 164 4.57 0.70 1.02
C TYR A 164 5.09 -0.35 2.00
N LEU A 165 4.28 -0.63 3.02
CA LEU A 165 4.41 -1.78 3.89
C LEU A 165 3.45 -2.88 3.43
N ALA A 166 3.57 -4.09 3.96
CA ALA A 166 2.71 -5.20 3.55
C ALA A 166 1.21 -4.98 3.80
N LYS A 167 0.83 -4.14 4.78
CA LYS A 167 -0.57 -3.89 5.18
C LYS A 167 -1.01 -2.43 5.16
N CYS A 168 -0.13 -1.51 4.82
CA CYS A 168 -0.48 -0.11 4.64
C CYS A 168 0.55 0.61 3.77
N TYR A 169 0.22 1.81 3.33
CA TYR A 169 1.19 2.69 2.69
C TYR A 169 0.97 4.13 3.12
N ALA A 170 2.04 4.91 3.05
CA ALA A 170 2.00 6.36 3.15
C ALA A 170 2.81 6.95 2.00
N ARG A 171 2.30 8.05 1.44
CA ARG A 171 2.98 8.80 0.39
C ARG A 171 2.76 10.28 0.54
N PHE A 172 3.73 11.07 0.07
CA PHE A 172 3.58 12.52 -0.07
C PHE A 172 4.19 12.99 -1.38
N SER A 173 3.71 14.13 -1.87
CA SER A 173 4.25 14.79 -3.07
C SER A 173 4.05 16.29 -3.01
N GLU A 174 5.05 17.03 -3.48
CA GLU A 174 4.98 18.47 -3.70
C GLU A 174 4.33 18.79 -5.08
N GLY A 175 3.34 19.68 -5.05
CA GLY A 175 2.52 20.09 -6.18
C GLY A 175 3.35 20.80 -7.24
N GLY A 176 3.30 20.26 -8.46
CA GLY A 176 4.23 20.56 -9.55
C GLY A 176 4.98 19.31 -10.01
N ALA A 177 5.19 18.33 -9.12
CA ALA A 177 5.72 17.01 -9.45
C ALA A 177 4.65 16.02 -9.97
N HIS A 178 3.47 16.50 -10.36
CA HIS A 178 2.41 15.70 -10.99
C HIS A 178 2.70 15.48 -12.47
N SER A 179 3.80 14.79 -12.75
CA SER A 179 4.03 14.13 -14.04
C SER A 179 4.98 12.94 -13.88
N HIS A 180 4.80 12.14 -12.83
CA HIS A 180 5.21 10.74 -12.97
C HIS A 180 4.11 9.97 -13.70
N GLY A 181 4.06 10.19 -15.02
CA GLY A 181 3.76 9.16 -16.00
C GLY A 181 4.83 8.06 -15.99
N GLY A 182 5.21 7.59 -14.81
CA GLY A 182 5.95 6.35 -14.65
C GLY A 182 4.92 5.25 -14.59
N ASN A 183 5.05 4.25 -15.46
CA ASN A 183 4.39 2.96 -15.33
C ASN A 183 4.82 2.21 -14.05
N GLY A 184 4.95 2.89 -12.90
CA GLY A 184 5.42 2.37 -11.63
C GLY A 184 4.35 1.53 -10.95
N LYS A 185 4.02 0.39 -11.55
CA LYS A 185 3.27 -0.66 -10.88
C LYS A 185 4.19 -1.30 -9.87
N ILE A 186 3.83 -1.29 -8.60
CA ILE A 186 4.59 -2.04 -7.59
C ILE A 186 4.09 -3.47 -7.66
N LYS A 187 4.80 -4.28 -8.44
CA LYS A 187 4.54 -5.71 -8.56
C LYS A 187 5.27 -6.44 -7.46
N LEU A 188 4.55 -7.20 -6.64
CA LEU A 188 5.13 -8.01 -5.57
C LEU A 188 4.92 -9.49 -5.87
N VAL A 189 5.95 -10.14 -6.39
CA VAL A 189 5.91 -11.59 -6.56
C VAL A 189 6.40 -12.23 -5.28
N TRP A 190 5.58 -13.10 -4.69
CA TRP A 190 5.96 -13.92 -3.56
C TRP A 190 6.46 -15.26 -4.08
N PHE A 191 7.74 -15.58 -3.86
CA PHE A 191 8.28 -16.91 -4.11
C PHE A 191 8.29 -17.69 -2.79
N GLY A 192 7.25 -18.49 -2.56
CA GLY A 192 7.25 -19.50 -1.52
C GLY A 192 8.04 -20.72 -1.97
N PHE A 193 9.37 -20.74 -1.78
CA PHE A 193 10.12 -21.99 -1.93
C PHE A 193 9.77 -22.93 -0.76
N THR A 194 9.48 -24.19 -1.08
CA THR A 194 9.23 -25.30 -0.14
C THR A 194 10.52 -25.73 0.60
N ILE A 195 11.26 -24.78 1.17
CA ILE A 195 12.44 -25.02 2.01
C ILE A 195 11.99 -24.79 3.47
N PRO A 196 12.44 -25.59 4.46
CA PRO A 196 12.01 -25.47 5.86
C PRO A 196 12.36 -24.14 6.55
N VAL A 197 13.03 -23.22 5.85
CA VAL A 197 13.23 -21.84 6.26
C VAL A 197 12.42 -20.98 5.29
N VAL A 198 11.27 -20.46 5.73
CA VAL A 198 10.39 -19.60 4.92
C VAL A 198 11.09 -18.23 4.74
N VAL A 199 12.04 -18.16 3.81
CA VAL A 199 12.59 -16.87 3.37
C VAL A 199 11.59 -16.30 2.37
N ARG A 200 10.65 -15.48 2.89
CA ARG A 200 9.68 -14.75 2.07
C ARG A 200 10.41 -13.67 1.28
N LEU A 201 10.84 -13.98 0.06
CA LEU A 201 11.50 -13.00 -0.81
C LEU A 201 10.44 -12.21 -1.58
N PHE A 202 10.41 -10.89 -1.37
CA PHE A 202 9.62 -9.97 -2.18
C PHE A 202 10.44 -9.59 -3.42
N LEU A 203 9.98 -9.98 -4.61
CA LEU A 203 10.50 -9.38 -5.84
C LEU A 203 9.64 -8.18 -6.23
N ILE A 204 10.24 -7.00 -6.19
CA ILE A 204 9.68 -5.76 -6.72
C ILE A 204 10.04 -5.70 -8.22
N LEU A 205 9.08 -5.93 -9.11
CA LEU A 205 9.29 -5.68 -10.54
C LEU A 205 8.82 -4.25 -10.85
N THR A 206 9.76 -3.30 -10.98
CA THR A 206 9.49 -1.92 -11.42
C THR A 206 9.40 -1.82 -12.93
#